data_AF-A0A968NMR7-F1
#
_entry.id   AF-A0A968NMR7-F1
#
_cell.length_a   1.000
_cell.length_b   1.000
_cell.length_c   1.000
_cell.angle_alpha   90.00
_cell.angle_beta   90.00
_cell.angle_gamma   90.00
#
_symmetry.space_group_name_H-M   'P 1'
#
loop_
_entity.id
_entity.type
_entity.pdbx_description
1 polymer ?
#
loop_
_entity_poly.entity_id
_entity_poly.type
_entity_poly.pdbx_seq_one_letter_code
_entity_poly.pdbx_strand_id
1 'polypeptide(L)'
;MVYKSTLEACYSISLYACRVAAGNVGTEFLDKLHNLTGANIAASSKLVGNSAQGGSWKLTKCIGIPKVSCPFTKEVRENYLGVF
;
A
#
# COMPACT_ATOMS: atom_id res chain seq x y z
N MET A 1 -13.72 -4.76 -33.41
CA MET A 1 -12.59 -4.26 -32.60
C MET A 1 -13.13 -4.00 -31.20
N VAL A 2 -12.87 -4.91 -30.26
CA VAL A 2 -13.26 -4.71 -28.85
C VAL A 2 -12.21 -3.79 -28.26
N TYR A 3 -12.56 -2.53 -27.99
CA TYR A 3 -11.73 -1.65 -27.17
C TYR A 3 -11.78 -2.19 -25.74
N LYS A 4 -10.90 -3.15 -25.44
CA LYS A 4 -10.58 -3.49 -24.06
C LYS A 4 -9.63 -2.39 -23.58
N SER A 5 -10.15 -1.18 -23.41
CA SER A 5 -9.47 -0.18 -22.61
C SER A 5 -9.48 -0.75 -21.20
N THR A 6 -8.37 -1.37 -20.79
CA THR A 6 -8.07 -1.57 -19.39
C THR A 6 -8.20 -0.19 -18.76
N LEU A 7 -9.35 0.07 -18.13
CA LEU A 7 -9.55 1.22 -17.27
C LEU A 7 -8.54 1.03 -16.15
N GLU A 8 -7.34 1.56 -16.36
CA GLU A 8 -6.42 1.87 -15.27
C GLU A 8 -7.25 2.61 -14.24
N ALA A 9 -7.31 2.06 -13.03
CA ALA A 9 -8.02 2.66 -11.93
C ALA A 9 -7.63 4.13 -11.83
N CYS A 10 -8.59 5.06 -11.96
CA CYS A 10 -8.27 6.48 -11.89
C CYS A 10 -7.81 6.90 -10.48
N TYR A 11 -8.02 6.04 -9.48
CA TYR A 11 -7.73 6.30 -8.08
C TYR A 11 -6.95 5.15 -7.41
N SER A 12 -6.31 5.45 -6.28
CA SER A 12 -5.43 4.51 -5.57
C SER A 12 -5.76 4.47 -4.07
N ILE A 13 -5.61 3.30 -3.46
CA ILE A 13 -5.75 3.08 -2.02
C ILE A 13 -4.37 2.72 -1.45
N SER A 14 -3.93 3.44 -0.43
CA SER A 14 -2.64 3.22 0.24
C SER A 14 -2.87 2.72 1.67
N LEU A 15 -2.45 1.49 1.96
CA LEU A 15 -2.67 0.81 3.24
C LEU A 15 -1.40 0.82 4.10
N TYR A 16 -1.38 1.73 5.09
CA TYR A 16 -0.36 1.81 6.12
C TYR A 16 -0.79 1.01 7.36
N ALA A 17 -0.71 -0.32 7.28
CA ALA A 17 -1.08 -1.23 8.35
C ALA A 17 0.01 -2.30 8.57
N CYS A 18 0.03 -2.88 9.78
CA CYS A 18 1.00 -3.90 10.18
C CYS A 18 0.94 -5.10 9.23
N ARG A 19 1.97 -5.28 8.38
CA ARG A 19 2.16 -6.49 7.58
C ARG A 19 0.93 -6.94 6.77
N VAL A 20 0.03 -6.02 6.39
CA VAL A 20 -1.25 -6.36 5.73
C VAL A 20 -1.05 -7.10 4.40
N ALA A 21 0.08 -6.85 3.73
CA ALA A 21 0.46 -7.51 2.49
C ALA A 21 1.48 -8.66 2.67
N ALA A 22 1.60 -9.21 3.89
CA ALA A 22 2.53 -10.29 4.17
C ALA A 22 1.98 -11.66 3.73
N GLY A 23 2.83 -12.44 3.05
CA GLY A 23 2.52 -13.80 2.62
C GLY A 23 1.37 -13.89 1.62
N ASN A 24 0.89 -15.12 1.41
CA ASN A 24 -0.13 -15.42 0.41
C ASN A 24 -1.49 -14.83 0.80
N VAL A 25 -1.87 -14.92 2.07
CA VAL A 25 -3.14 -14.39 2.58
C VAL A 25 -3.22 -12.87 2.40
N GLY A 26 -2.14 -12.14 2.72
CA GLY A 26 -2.11 -10.70 2.52
C GLY A 26 -2.16 -10.30 1.04
N THR A 27 -1.50 -11.06 0.17
CA THR A 27 -1.54 -10.83 -1.29
C THR A 27 -2.95 -11.06 -1.85
N GLU A 28 -3.59 -12.16 -1.47
CA GLU A 28 -4.97 -12.46 -1.88
C GLU A 28 -5.97 -11.41 -1.38
N PHE A 29 -5.75 -10.89 -0.17
CA PHE A 29 -6.53 -9.77 0.35
C PHE A 29 -6.41 -8.52 -0.54
N LEU A 30 -5.19 -8.16 -0.97
CA LEU A 30 -5.00 -7.01 -1.88
C LEU A 30 -5.67 -7.25 -3.23
N ASP A 31 -5.57 -8.46 -3.79
CA ASP A 31 -6.22 -8.81 -5.05
C ASP A 31 -7.74 -8.69 -4.96
N LYS A 32 -8.34 -9.22 -3.88
CA LYS A 32 -9.77 -9.07 -3.62
C LYS A 32 -10.17 -7.60 -3.48
N LEU A 33 -9.39 -6.82 -2.74
CA LEU A 33 -9.65 -5.39 -2.57
C LEU A 33 -9.57 -4.63 -3.90
N HIS A 34 -8.55 -4.91 -4.72
CA HIS A 34 -8.41 -4.37 -6.06
C HIS A 34 -9.63 -4.71 -6.92
N ASN A 35 -10.05 -5.98 -6.95
CA ASN A 35 -11.17 -6.43 -7.76
C ASN A 35 -12.52 -5.85 -7.30
N LEU A 36 -12.71 -5.67 -5.98
CA LEU A 36 -13.94 -5.11 -5.43
C LEU A 36 -14.07 -3.61 -5.68
N THR A 37 -12.95 -2.88 -5.60
CA THR A 37 -12.95 -1.41 -5.67
C THR A 37 -12.64 -0.90 -7.08
N GLY A 38 -11.95 -1.71 -7.88
CA GLY A 38 -11.31 -1.26 -9.12
C GLY A 38 -10.19 -0.25 -8.88
N ALA A 39 -9.65 -0.13 -7.67
CA ALA A 39 -8.59 0.83 -7.31
C ALA A 39 -7.19 0.21 -7.45
N ASN A 40 -6.18 0.99 -7.83
CA ASN A 40 -4.78 0.53 -7.69
C ASN A 40 -4.43 0.49 -6.20
N ILE A 41 -3.75 -0.56 -5.74
CA ILE A 41 -3.51 -0.79 -4.31
C ILE A 41 -2.02 -0.68 -4.03
N ALA A 42 -1.65 0.03 -2.97
CA ALA A 42 -0.31 -0.02 -2.38
C ALA A 42 -0.43 -0.38 -0.91
N ALA A 43 0.43 -1.27 -0.42
CA ALA A 43 0.38 -1.74 0.95
C ALA A 43 1.76 -2.16 1.48
N SER A 44 1.91 -2.19 2.79
CA SER A 44 3.13 -2.67 3.44
C SER A 44 3.04 -4.18 3.72
N SER A 45 4.10 -4.91 3.35
CA SER A 45 4.30 -6.30 3.80
C SER A 45 5.17 -6.38 5.06
N LYS A 46 5.59 -5.24 5.62
CA LYS A 46 6.44 -5.10 6.80
C LYS A 46 5.80 -4.15 7.82
N LEU A 47 6.48 -3.94 8.94
CA LEU A 47 6.08 -2.91 9.91
C LEU A 47 6.14 -1.53 9.26
N VAL A 48 5.20 -0.66 9.62
CA VAL A 48 5.19 0.73 9.18
C VAL A 48 5.67 1.61 10.31
N GLY A 49 6.54 2.59 10.05
CA GLY A 49 6.97 3.55 11.06
C GLY A 49 8.47 3.59 11.26
N ASN A 50 8.88 3.66 12.53
CA ASN A 50 10.26 3.92 12.94
C ASN A 50 11.26 2.88 12.40
N SER A 51 12.27 3.35 11.68
CA SER A 51 13.29 2.49 11.06
C SER A 51 14.21 1.82 12.07
N ALA A 52 14.48 2.44 13.23
CA ALA A 52 15.28 1.84 14.30
C ALA A 52 14.58 0.62 14.93
N GLN A 53 13.26 0.51 14.80
CA GLN A 53 12.47 -0.66 15.20
C GLN A 53 12.13 -1.59 14.01
N GLY A 54 12.78 -1.39 12.86
CA GLY A 54 12.56 -2.20 11.66
C GLY A 54 11.33 -1.82 10.83
N GLY A 55 10.70 -0.68 11.12
CA GLY A 55 9.58 -0.12 10.36
C GLY A 55 10.02 0.62 9.09
N SER A 56 9.07 0.83 8.18
CA SER A 56 9.28 1.69 7.01
C SER A 56 8.01 2.42 6.61
N TRP A 57 8.14 3.68 6.21
CA TRP A 57 7.05 4.45 5.62
C TRP A 57 6.82 4.15 4.12
N LYS A 58 7.56 3.20 3.55
CA LYS A 58 7.41 2.79 2.15
C LYS A 58 6.45 1.61 2.04
N LEU A 59 5.52 1.69 1.10
CA LEU A 59 4.64 0.58 0.74
C LEU A 59 5.35 -0.28 -0.32
N THR A 60 5.54 -1.56 -0.04
CA THR A 60 6.39 -2.46 -0.83
C THR A 60 5.61 -3.42 -1.72
N LYS A 61 4.29 -3.51 -1.56
CA LYS A 61 3.42 -4.37 -2.37
C LYS A 61 2.39 -3.52 -3.09
N CYS A 62 2.28 -3.74 -4.40
CA CYS A 62 1.40 -2.97 -5.27
C CYS A 62 0.60 -3.89 -6.19
N ILE A 63 -0.66 -3.54 -6.43
CA ILE A 63 -1.53 -4.09 -7.47
C ILE A 63 -1.92 -2.95 -8.42
N GLY A 64 -1.75 -3.16 -9.73
CA GLY A 64 -1.86 -2.10 -10.74
C GLY A 64 -0.72 -1.07 -10.63
N ILE A 65 -1.00 0.19 -11.01
CA ILE A 65 -0.03 1.30 -10.99
C ILE A 65 -0.49 2.39 -10.01
N PRO A 66 -0.32 2.19 -8.68
CA PRO A 66 -0.85 3.11 -7.69
C PRO A 66 -0.11 4.45 -7.69
N LYS A 67 -0.88 5.54 -7.65
CA LYS A 67 -0.37 6.89 -7.39
C LYS A 67 -0.33 7.10 -5.88
N VAL A 68 0.84 6.88 -5.27
CA VAL A 68 1.03 6.97 -3.83
C VAL A 68 1.73 8.27 -3.45
N SER A 69 1.05 9.10 -2.66
CA SER A 69 1.69 10.16 -1.88
C SER A 69 1.68 9.75 -0.41
N CYS A 70 2.83 9.85 0.25
CA CYS A 70 2.91 9.55 1.67
C CYS A 70 2.15 10.64 2.46
N PRO A 71 1.09 10.30 3.22
CA PRO A 71 0.31 11.30 3.94
C PRO A 71 1.06 11.84 5.17
N PHE A 72 2.16 11.19 5.58
CA PHE A 72 2.94 11.58 6.76
C PHE A 72 4.03 12.58 6.39
N THR A 73 4.05 13.70 7.11
CA THR A 73 5.09 14.73 6.97
C THR A 73 6.48 14.16 7.28
N LYS A 74 7.51 14.85 6.80
CA LYS A 74 8.89 14.46 7.12
C LYS A 74 9.14 14.43 8.63
N GLU A 75 8.67 15.45 9.35
CA GLU A 75 8.79 15.55 10.80
C GLU A 75 8.17 14.35 11.53
N VAL A 76 6.95 13.94 11.17
CA VAL A 76 6.32 12.74 11.75
C VAL A 76 7.14 11.50 11.43
N ARG A 77 7.61 11.36 10.20
CA ARG A 77 8.39 10.17 9.79
C ARG A 77 9.73 10.04 10.52
N GLU A 78 10.32 11.17 10.93
CA GLU A 78 11.60 11.23 11.63
C GLU A 78 11.45 11.11 13.15
N ASN A 79 10.37 11.64 13.73
CA ASN A 79 10.19 11.71 15.19
C ASN A 79 9.22 10.68 15.77
N TYR A 80 8.48 9.93 14.94
CA TYR A 80 7.59 8.90 15.44
C TYR A 80 8.38 7.75 16.07
N LEU A 81 8.15 7.52 17.36
CA LEU A 81 8.89 6.53 18.15
C LEU A 81 8.30 5.11 18.08
N GLY A 82 7.25 4.89 17.28
CA GLY A 82 6.56 3.60 17.24
C GLY A 82 6.66 2.89 15.89
N VAL A 83 6.07 1.70 15.86
CA VAL A 83 5.75 0.95 14.65
C VAL A 83 4.29 0.50 14.71
N PHE A 84 3.69 0.34 13.53
CA PHE A 84 2.45 -0.37 13.31
C PHE A 84 2.78 -1.79 12.85
#